data_AF-A0AAN6EAM7-F1
#
_entry.id   AF-A0AAN6EAM7-F1
#
_cell.length_a   1.000
_cell.length_b   1.000
_cell.length_c   1.000
_cell.angle_alpha   90.00
_cell.angle_beta   90.00
_cell.angle_gamma   90.00
#
_symmetry.space_group_name_H-M   'P 1'
#
loop_
_entity.id
_entity.type
_entity.pdbx_description
1 polymer ?
#
loop_
_entity_poly.entity_id
_entity_poly.type
_entity_poly.pdbx_seq_one_letter_code
_entity_poly.pdbx_strand_id
1 'polypeptide(L)'
;NLRYKYLYRFDRAMVHLERQHHWLSAHDQWVTLKHNDDKVLAFERGGLVWIFNFHPTNSYTDYRVGVAWAGKYNVALCTDDAEFLGHSRIDASVDHFSTPMEWNARPNYIQVYLPARTAVVLKHD
;
A
#
# COMPACT_ATOMS: atom_id res chain seq x y z
N ASN A 1 22.19 -0.71 -22.05
CA ASN A 1 21.24 -0.03 -21.14
C ASN A 1 20.22 -1.02 -20.62
N LEU A 2 20.48 -1.62 -19.45
CA LEU A 2 19.57 -2.61 -18.84
C LEU A 2 18.73 -1.95 -17.73
N ARG A 3 17.53 -2.50 -17.48
CA ARG A 3 16.59 -2.00 -16.47
C ARG A 3 16.66 -2.75 -15.12
N TYR A 4 17.54 -3.74 -14.98
CA TYR A 4 17.65 -4.56 -13.76
C TYR A 4 17.94 -3.77 -12.47
N LYS A 5 18.65 -2.64 -12.59
CA LYS A 5 18.98 -1.77 -11.43
C LYS A 5 17.74 -1.29 -10.67
N TYR A 6 16.60 -1.15 -11.34
CA TYR A 6 15.36 -0.69 -10.73
C TYR A 6 14.72 -1.77 -9.86
N LEU A 7 14.75 -3.03 -10.32
CA LEU A 7 14.34 -4.18 -9.51
C LEU A 7 15.23 -4.34 -8.28
N TYR A 8 16.54 -4.18 -8.43
CA TYR A 8 17.48 -4.21 -7.30
C TYR A 8 17.21 -3.10 -6.27
N ARG A 9 16.89 -1.88 -6.72
CA ARG A 9 16.53 -0.77 -5.82
C ARG A 9 15.25 -1.07 -5.05
N PHE A 10 14.24 -1.61 -5.73
CA PHE A 10 12.99 -2.01 -5.10
C PHE A 10 13.22 -3.11 -4.05
N ASP A 11 13.98 -4.15 -4.39
CA ASP A 11 14.35 -5.22 -3.46
C ASP A 11 15.05 -4.68 -2.21
N ARG A 12 16.05 -3.81 -2.41
CA ARG A 12 16.75 -3.15 -1.31
C ARG A 12 15.82 -2.30 -0.43
N ALA A 13 14.89 -1.56 -1.02
CA ALA A 13 13.93 -0.74 -0.30
C ALA A 13 12.95 -1.60 0.51
N MET A 14 12.45 -2.70 -0.07
CA MET A 14 11.60 -3.67 0.59
C MET A 14 12.30 -4.31 1.80
N VAL A 15 13.57 -4.73 1.66
CA VAL A 15 14.35 -5.26 2.79
C VAL A 15 14.60 -4.19 3.86
N HIS A 16 14.85 -2.94 3.47
CA HIS A 16 15.05 -1.86 4.43
C HIS A 16 13.79 -1.56 5.24
N LEU A 17 12.63 -1.52 4.58
CA LEU A 17 11.34 -1.34 5.24
C LEU A 17 11.10 -2.48 6.25
N GLU A 18 11.52 -3.72 5.93
CA GLU A 18 11.37 -4.87 6.84
C GLU A 18 12.20 -4.68 8.11
N ARG A 19 13.42 -4.17 7.97
CA ARG A 19 14.28 -3.86 9.13
C ARG A 19 13.71 -2.76 10.01
N GLN A 20 12.82 -1.90 9.50
CA GLN A 20 12.20 -0.81 10.25
C GLN A 20 10.90 -1.23 10.93
N HIS A 21 10.09 -2.08 10.27
CA HIS A 21 8.73 -2.40 10.71
C HIS A 21 8.56 -3.86 11.16
N HIS A 22 9.55 -4.72 10.93
CA HIS A 22 9.59 -6.11 11.41
C HIS A 22 8.35 -6.95 11.07
N TRP A 23 7.71 -6.69 9.92
CA TRP A 23 6.45 -7.36 9.57
C TRP A 23 6.61 -8.87 9.36
N LEU A 24 7.80 -9.37 9.02
CA LEU A 24 8.01 -10.81 8.85
C LEU A 24 7.84 -11.56 10.18
N SER A 25 8.31 -10.99 11.28
CA SER A 25 8.14 -11.52 12.65
C SER A 25 6.84 -11.10 13.33
N ALA A 26 6.03 -10.24 12.70
CA ALA A 26 4.77 -9.77 13.25
C ALA A 26 3.74 -10.90 13.34
N HIS A 27 3.05 -10.99 14.48
CA HIS A 27 1.98 -11.98 14.71
C HIS A 27 0.63 -11.51 14.17
N ASP A 28 0.42 -10.20 14.07
CA ASP A 28 -0.77 -9.59 13.52
C ASP A 28 -0.75 -9.68 11.99
N GLN A 29 -1.75 -10.34 11.43
CA GLN A 29 -2.02 -10.35 10.01
C GLN A 29 -3.53 -10.31 9.79
N TRP A 30 -3.99 -9.38 8.97
CA TRP A 30 -5.40 -9.28 8.61
C TRP A 30 -5.57 -8.97 7.14
N VAL A 31 -6.20 -9.87 6.37
CA VAL A 31 -6.54 -9.55 4.99
C VAL A 31 -7.84 -8.77 4.96
N THR A 32 -7.75 -7.48 4.67
CA THR A 32 -8.89 -6.55 4.70
C THR A 32 -9.71 -6.63 3.42
N LEU A 33 -9.08 -6.88 2.26
CA LEU A 33 -9.78 -6.90 0.98
C LEU A 33 -9.19 -7.92 0.02
N LYS A 34 -10.05 -8.71 -0.62
CA LYS A 34 -9.72 -9.56 -1.78
C LYS A 34 -10.79 -9.34 -2.85
N HIS A 35 -10.64 -8.28 -3.65
CA HIS A 35 -11.64 -7.93 -4.65
C HIS A 35 -11.30 -8.55 -6.01
N ASN A 36 -12.02 -9.60 -6.39
CA ASN A 36 -11.72 -10.35 -7.61
C ASN A 36 -11.93 -9.56 -8.89
N ASP A 37 -12.95 -8.71 -8.99
CA ASP A 37 -13.22 -7.98 -10.24
C ASP A 37 -12.21 -6.84 -10.43
N ASP A 38 -12.14 -5.94 -9.44
CA ASP A 38 -11.16 -4.85 -9.39
C ASP A 38 -9.70 -5.33 -9.39
N LYS A 39 -9.42 -6.60 -9.05
CA LYS A 39 -8.08 -7.16 -8.86
C LYS A 39 -7.28 -6.43 -7.78
N VAL A 40 -7.95 -6.00 -6.71
CA VAL A 40 -7.33 -5.30 -5.58
C VAL A 40 -7.21 -6.23 -4.38
N LEU A 41 -6.02 -6.28 -3.79
CA LEU A 41 -5.71 -6.99 -2.55
C LEU A 41 -5.23 -5.97 -1.52
N ALA A 42 -5.82 -5.96 -0.33
CA ALA A 42 -5.32 -5.17 0.78
C ALA A 42 -5.22 -6.00 2.06
N PHE A 43 -4.18 -5.77 2.86
CA PHE A 43 -3.99 -6.42 4.15
C PHE A 43 -3.16 -5.57 5.10
N GLU A 44 -3.28 -5.84 6.39
CA GLU A 44 -2.47 -5.26 7.45
C GLU A 44 -1.51 -6.30 8.00
N ARG A 45 -0.25 -5.89 8.23
CA ARG A 45 0.78 -6.72 8.86
C ARG A 45 1.92 -5.87 9.40
N GLY A 46 2.28 -6.03 10.68
CA GLY A 46 3.40 -5.30 11.29
C GLY A 46 3.18 -3.79 11.34
N GLY A 47 1.95 -3.36 11.64
CA GLY A 47 1.58 -1.92 11.67
C GLY A 47 1.54 -1.22 10.31
N LEU A 48 1.68 -1.97 9.21
CA LEU A 48 1.61 -1.46 7.84
C LEU A 48 0.33 -1.88 7.15
N VAL A 49 -0.21 -1.01 6.29
CA VAL A 49 -1.31 -1.30 5.36
C VAL A 49 -0.73 -1.52 3.97
N TRP A 50 -0.86 -2.73 3.45
CA TRP A 50 -0.37 -3.14 2.14
C TRP A 50 -1.53 -3.14 1.15
N ILE A 51 -1.38 -2.44 0.03
CA ILE A 51 -2.44 -2.30 -0.97
C ILE A 51 -1.85 -2.57 -2.35
N PHE A 52 -2.38 -3.59 -3.04
CA PHE A 52 -1.95 -4.02 -4.36
C PHE A 52 -3.09 -3.86 -5.35
N ASN A 53 -2.84 -3.15 -6.45
CA ASN A 53 -3.71 -3.14 -7.63
C ASN A 53 -3.08 -4.01 -8.72
N PHE A 54 -3.57 -5.24 -8.86
CA PHE A 54 -3.15 -6.17 -9.91
C PHE A 54 -3.90 -6.00 -11.23
N HIS A 55 -4.83 -5.04 -11.31
CA HIS A 55 -5.60 -4.83 -12.52
C HIS A 55 -4.68 -4.43 -13.68
N PRO A 56 -4.83 -5.03 -14.87
CA PRO A 56 -3.91 -4.77 -15.98
C PRO A 56 -4.01 -3.35 -16.55
N THR A 57 -5.18 -2.71 -16.44
CA THR A 57 -5.49 -1.41 -17.08
C THR A 57 -6.13 -0.37 -16.14
N ASN A 58 -7.11 -0.78 -15.34
CA ASN A 58 -7.87 0.12 -14.47
C ASN A 58 -7.04 0.68 -13.31
N SER A 59 -7.13 1.98 -13.16
CA SER A 59 -6.68 2.73 -12.00
C SER A 59 -7.90 3.22 -11.24
N TYR A 60 -7.82 3.29 -9.91
CA TYR A 60 -8.94 3.68 -9.06
C TYR A 60 -8.59 4.93 -8.28
N THR A 61 -9.48 5.92 -8.30
CA THR A 61 -9.42 7.08 -7.39
C THR A 61 -10.31 6.82 -6.19
N ASP A 62 -9.98 7.44 -5.06
CA ASP A 62 -10.80 7.42 -3.84
C ASP A 62 -11.17 6.03 -3.33
N TYR A 63 -10.33 5.02 -3.63
CA TYR A 63 -10.60 3.63 -3.36
C TYR A 63 -10.54 3.37 -1.86
N ARG A 64 -11.61 2.77 -1.30
CA ARG A 64 -11.73 2.57 0.15
C ARG A 64 -11.03 1.30 0.60
N VAL A 65 -10.12 1.45 1.56
CA VAL A 65 -9.44 0.34 2.23
C VAL A 65 -9.73 0.40 3.72
N GLY A 66 -10.23 -0.70 4.28
CA GLY A 66 -10.49 -0.81 5.72
C GLY A 66 -9.19 -0.88 6.50
N VAL A 67 -9.11 -0.20 7.65
CA VAL A 67 -7.92 -0.13 8.53
C VAL A 67 -8.29 -0.20 10.01
N ALA A 68 -7.41 -0.76 10.85
CA ALA A 68 -7.67 -0.88 12.29
C ALA A 68 -7.71 0.48 12.98
N TRP A 69 -6.66 1.27 12.77
CA TRP A 69 -6.36 2.41 13.61
C TRP A 69 -6.94 3.67 13.03
N ALA A 70 -7.55 4.49 13.89
CA ALA A 70 -7.92 5.83 13.50
C ALA A 70 -6.65 6.71 13.45
N GLY A 71 -6.65 7.72 12.60
CA GLY A 71 -5.58 8.69 12.49
C GLY A 71 -5.10 8.86 11.07
N LYS A 72 -3.79 9.03 10.95
CA LYS A 72 -3.12 9.48 9.74
C LYS A 72 -2.20 8.38 9.22
N TYR A 73 -2.19 8.23 7.91
CA TYR A 73 -1.40 7.25 7.20
C TYR A 73 -0.59 7.96 6.11
N ASN A 74 0.69 7.64 5.99
CA ASN A 74 1.54 8.15 4.93
C ASN A 74 2.27 7.02 4.20
N VAL A 75 2.79 7.33 3.01
CA VAL A 75 3.46 6.35 2.16
C VAL A 75 4.79 5.94 2.79
N ALA A 76 4.92 4.64 3.06
CA ALA A 76 6.16 4.01 3.52
C ALA A 76 6.98 3.43 2.36
N LEU A 77 6.29 2.92 1.32
CA LEU A 77 6.91 2.43 0.08
C LEU A 77 5.90 2.48 -1.08
N CYS A 78 6.31 2.97 -2.25
CA CYS A 78 5.47 2.97 -3.45
C CYS A 78 6.21 2.34 -4.64
N THR A 79 5.65 1.29 -5.25
CA THR A 79 6.29 0.65 -6.41
C THR A 79 6.22 1.51 -7.67
N ASP A 80 5.37 2.55 -7.68
CA ASP A 80 5.25 3.48 -8.81
C ASP A 80 6.31 4.58 -8.78
N ASP A 81 7.20 4.64 -7.78
CA ASP A 81 8.25 5.65 -7.72
C ASP A 81 9.25 5.53 -8.88
N ALA A 82 9.74 6.67 -9.38
CA ALA A 82 10.69 6.72 -10.48
C ALA A 82 12.00 5.98 -10.18
N GLU A 83 12.38 5.88 -8.90
CA GLU A 83 13.58 5.14 -8.50
C GLU A 83 13.47 3.63 -8.75
N PHE A 84 12.24 3.10 -8.88
CA PHE A 84 11.91 1.72 -9.24
C PHE A 84 11.40 1.58 -10.68
N LEU A 85 11.55 2.64 -11.50
CA LEU A 85 11.03 2.72 -12.88
C LEU A 85 9.49 2.68 -12.95
N GLY A 86 8.80 3.16 -11.92
CA GLY A 86 7.39 3.47 -12.02
C GLY A 86 7.11 4.82 -12.68
N HIS A 87 5.85 5.22 -12.71
CA HIS A 87 5.40 6.45 -13.39
C HIS A 87 5.27 7.68 -12.46
N SER A 88 5.56 7.53 -11.18
CA SER A 88 5.50 8.57 -10.13
C SER A 88 4.13 9.27 -10.08
N ARG A 89 3.06 8.49 -10.13
CA ARG A 89 1.68 9.02 -10.12
C ARG A 89 1.10 9.19 -8.72
N ILE A 90 1.74 8.62 -7.70
CA ILE A 90 1.35 8.75 -6.30
C ILE A 90 2.24 9.81 -5.66
N ASP A 91 1.62 10.82 -5.07
CA ASP A 91 2.33 11.85 -4.30
C ASP A 91 2.52 11.36 -2.86
N ALA A 92 3.76 11.01 -2.50
CA ALA A 92 4.11 10.50 -1.17
C ALA A 92 4.00 11.56 -0.05
N SER A 93 3.82 12.85 -0.39
CA SER A 93 3.59 13.91 0.60
C SER A 93 2.14 14.00 1.09
N VAL A 94 1.21 13.31 0.41
CA VAL A 94 -0.20 13.30 0.78
C VAL A 94 -0.44 12.39 1.97
N ASP A 95 -1.01 12.97 3.03
CA ASP A 95 -1.51 12.24 4.19
C ASP A 95 -2.90 11.65 3.90
N HIS A 96 -3.11 10.39 4.25
CA HIS A 96 -4.40 9.70 4.18
C HIS A 96 -5.03 9.64 5.57
N PHE A 97 -6.20 10.25 5.74
CA PHE A 97 -6.90 10.29 7.02
C PHE A 97 -7.98 9.21 7.09
N SER A 98 -8.06 8.51 8.22
CA SER A 98 -9.10 7.51 8.46
C SER A 98 -10.46 8.16 8.70
N THR A 99 -11.53 7.54 8.20
CA THR A 99 -12.91 7.84 8.56
C THR A 99 -13.46 6.75 9.49
N PRO A 100 -14.09 7.11 10.63
CA PRO A 100 -14.63 6.15 11.61
C PRO A 100 -15.94 5.54 11.12
N MET A 101 -15.83 4.58 10.22
CA MET A 101 -16.95 3.82 9.66
C MET A 101 -16.44 2.43 9.29
N GLU A 102 -17.25 1.41 9.61
CA GLU A 102 -16.88 0.04 9.29
C GLU A 102 -16.75 -0.14 7.77
N TRP A 103 -15.63 -0.75 7.35
CA TRP A 103 -15.40 -1.13 5.97
C TRP A 103 -14.57 -2.41 5.92
N ASN A 104 -15.08 -3.43 5.23
CA ASN A 104 -14.46 -4.76 5.12
C ASN A 104 -13.97 -5.34 6.47
N ALA A 105 -14.85 -5.36 7.48
CA ALA A 105 -14.57 -5.86 8.83
C ALA A 105 -13.42 -5.14 9.57
N ARG A 106 -13.19 -3.86 9.23
CA ARG A 106 -12.31 -2.95 9.98
C ARG A 106 -13.10 -1.74 10.46
N PRO A 107 -12.81 -1.20 11.65
CA PRO A 107 -13.61 -0.13 12.25
C PRO A 107 -13.48 1.22 11.53
N ASN A 108 -12.45 1.41 10.71
CA ASN A 108 -12.20 2.63 9.94
C ASN A 108 -11.92 2.31 8.48
N TYR A 109 -11.97 3.32 7.61
CA TYR A 109 -11.43 3.25 6.25
C TYR A 109 -10.60 4.47 5.88
N ILE A 110 -9.69 4.30 4.94
CA ILE A 110 -8.98 5.39 4.23
C ILE A 110 -9.34 5.36 2.76
N GLN A 111 -9.09 6.47 2.06
CA GLN A 111 -9.22 6.56 0.60
C GLN A 111 -7.85 6.78 -0.04
N VAL A 112 -7.57 6.01 -1.09
CA VAL A 112 -6.28 5.99 -1.77
C VAL A 112 -6.46 6.05 -3.29
N TYR A 113 -5.49 6.65 -3.97
CA TYR A 113 -5.35 6.52 -5.42
C TYR A 113 -4.50 5.29 -5.74
N LEU A 114 -5.01 4.40 -6.60
CA LEU A 114 -4.40 3.12 -6.94
C LEU A 114 -4.22 2.99 -8.45
N PRO A 115 -3.06 3.38 -9.01
CA PRO A 115 -2.75 3.14 -10.40
C PRO A 115 -2.69 1.64 -10.73
N ALA A 116 -3.01 1.28 -11.98
CA ALA A 116 -2.90 -0.09 -12.46
C ALA A 116 -1.47 -0.65 -12.27
N ARG A 117 -1.39 -1.91 -11.82
CA ARG A 117 -0.14 -2.67 -11.58
C ARG A 117 0.82 -2.00 -10.59
N THR A 118 0.28 -1.52 -9.47
CA THR A 118 1.10 -0.90 -8.41
C THR A 118 0.85 -1.57 -7.07
N ALA A 119 1.82 -1.44 -6.17
CA ALA A 119 1.63 -1.61 -4.75
C ALA A 119 2.04 -0.35 -4.00
N VAL A 120 1.25 0.01 -3.00
CA VAL A 120 1.57 1.05 -2.03
C VAL A 120 1.48 0.48 -0.63
N VAL A 121 2.47 0.80 0.20
CA VAL A 121 2.52 0.43 1.60
C VAL A 121 2.40 1.71 2.41
N LEU A 122 1.41 1.77 3.28
CA LEU A 122 1.19 2.89 4.17
C LEU A 122 1.58 2.51 5.60
N LYS A 123 2.18 3.44 6.33
CA LYS A 123 2.38 3.32 7.78
C LYS A 123 1.41 4.24 8.51
N HIS A 124 0.95 3.79 9.67
CA HIS A 124 0.20 4.61 10.61
C HIS A 124 1.20 5.44 11.43
N ASP A 125 0.90 6.73 11.62
CA ASP A 125 1.67 7.65 12.46
C ASP A 125 1.37 7.50 13.95
#